data_AF-A0A845FYE5-F1
#
_entry.id   AF-A0A845FYE5-F1
#
_cell.length_a   1.000
_cell.length_b   1.000
_cell.length_c   1.000
_cell.angle_alpha   90.00
_cell.angle_beta   90.00
_cell.angle_gamma   90.00
#
_symmetry.space_group_name_H-M   'P 1'
#
loop_
_entity.id
_entity.type
_entity.pdbx_description
1 polymer ?
#
loop_
_entity_poly.entity_id
_entity_poly.type
_entity_poly.pdbx_seq_one_letter_code
_entity_poly.pdbx_strand_id
1 'polypeptide(L)'
;MTYDPLAEVIDAPIEFDDTTVTKLHILRVVEKFDSLPGENTADEKARLSAVLNDLLVRLIEGVHANPSKLWVLSEFQRSLKLVENEDTEAREHFGSELETVMDVLGIESSDGLLAAYLGGI
;
A
#
# COMPACT_ATOMS: atom_id res chain seq x y z
N MET A 1 -10.25 -22.61 -8.75
CA MET A 1 -9.87 -21.31 -9.34
C MET A 1 -9.40 -20.45 -8.19
N THR A 2 -8.16 -19.99 -8.22
CA THR A 2 -7.68 -18.99 -7.26
C THR A 2 -8.14 -17.65 -7.79
N TYR A 3 -9.09 -17.02 -7.11
CA TYR A 3 -9.59 -15.69 -7.46
C TYR A 3 -8.43 -14.67 -7.38
N ASP A 4 -8.28 -13.84 -8.41
CA ASP A 4 -7.31 -12.74 -8.43
C ASP A 4 -8.07 -11.40 -8.38
N PRO A 5 -8.06 -10.68 -7.24
CA PRO A 5 -8.82 -9.44 -7.10
C PRO A 5 -8.35 -8.33 -8.05
N LEU A 6 -7.12 -8.40 -8.61
CA LEU A 6 -6.70 -7.45 -9.65
C LEU A 6 -7.55 -7.52 -10.92
N ALA A 7 -8.22 -8.64 -11.18
CA ALA A 7 -9.08 -8.77 -12.36
C ALA A 7 -10.34 -7.87 -12.29
N GLU A 8 -10.71 -7.42 -11.09
CA GLU A 8 -11.86 -6.52 -10.87
C GLU A 8 -11.48 -5.04 -10.93
N VAL A 9 -10.18 -4.72 -10.96
CA VAL A 9 -9.69 -3.33 -10.97
C VAL A 9 -10.02 -2.65 -12.29
N ILE A 10 -10.67 -1.50 -12.20
CA ILE A 10 -10.92 -0.62 -13.34
C ILE A 10 -9.73 0.33 -13.46
N ASP A 11 -8.93 0.16 -14.51
CA ASP A 11 -7.77 1.01 -14.73
C ASP A 11 -8.17 2.47 -15.01
N ALA A 12 -7.36 3.38 -14.49
CA ALA A 12 -7.54 4.82 -14.61
C ALA A 12 -6.16 5.51 -14.61
N PRO A 13 -5.98 6.63 -15.33
CA PRO A 13 -4.74 7.37 -15.30
C PRO A 13 -4.54 8.00 -13.91
N ILE A 14 -3.27 8.08 -13.47
CA ILE A 14 -2.87 8.80 -12.26
C ILE A 14 -2.20 10.11 -12.64
N GLU A 15 -2.64 11.21 -12.06
CA GLU A 15 -1.92 12.47 -12.12
C GLU A 15 -0.71 12.41 -11.19
N PHE A 16 0.48 12.52 -11.76
CA PHE A 16 1.72 12.40 -11.02
C PHE A 16 2.64 13.58 -11.31
N ASP A 17 2.86 14.42 -10.30
CA ASP A 17 3.70 15.61 -10.36
C ASP A 17 4.79 15.59 -9.27
N ASP A 18 5.63 16.63 -9.25
CA ASP A 18 6.72 16.79 -8.28
C ASP A 18 6.20 16.86 -6.82
N THR A 19 4.96 17.33 -6.63
CA THR A 19 4.32 17.37 -5.30
C THR A 19 4.02 15.95 -4.83
N THR A 20 3.47 15.11 -5.70
CA THR A 20 3.20 13.70 -5.42
C THR A 20 4.50 12.94 -5.11
N VAL A 21 5.56 13.14 -5.89
CA VAL A 21 6.90 12.58 -5.62
C VAL A 21 7.39 12.97 -4.23
N THR A 22 7.27 14.26 -3.88
CA THR A 22 7.70 14.78 -2.58
C THR A 22 6.93 14.13 -1.43
N LYS A 23 5.60 14.01 -1.55
CA LYS A 23 4.76 13.36 -0.55
C LYS A 23 5.14 11.89 -0.35
N LEU A 24 5.39 11.14 -1.42
CA LEU A 24 5.84 9.74 -1.31
C LEU A 24 7.22 9.62 -0.65
N HIS A 25 8.15 10.54 -0.93
CA HIS A 25 9.44 10.60 -0.24
C HIS A 25 9.28 10.87 1.25
N ILE A 26 8.40 11.80 1.63
CA ILE A 26 8.07 12.07 3.04
C ILE A 26 7.49 10.81 3.69
N LEU A 27 6.48 10.19 3.07
CA LEU A 27 5.89 8.95 3.55
C LEU A 27 6.94 7.85 3.75
N ARG A 28 8.00 7.81 2.94
CA ARG A 28 9.07 6.81 3.10
C ARG A 28 9.91 7.01 4.36
N VAL A 29 10.20 8.25 4.73
CA VAL A 29 11.16 8.56 5.81
C VAL A 29 10.51 8.77 7.18
N VAL A 30 9.20 9.00 7.22
CA VAL A 30 8.48 9.07 8.50
C VAL A 30 8.40 7.70 9.16
N GLU A 31 8.41 7.71 10.49
CA GLU A 31 8.05 6.56 11.31
C GLU A 31 6.61 6.13 11.01
N LYS A 32 6.38 4.82 11.03
CA LYS A 32 5.12 4.18 10.59
C LYS A 32 4.59 3.30 11.69
N PHE A 33 3.29 3.00 11.61
CA PHE A 33 2.65 2.05 12.53
C PHE A 33 2.74 2.47 14.00
N ASP A 34 2.79 3.77 14.29
CA ASP A 34 2.83 4.29 15.67
C ASP A 34 1.60 3.85 16.48
N SER A 35 0.46 3.71 15.80
CA SER A 35 -0.81 3.27 16.36
C SER A 35 -0.97 1.76 16.48
N LEU A 36 0.02 0.95 16.06
CA LEU A 36 -0.09 -0.52 16.13
C LEU A 36 -0.20 -0.96 17.61
N PRO A 37 -1.30 -1.63 17.99
CA PRO A 37 -1.52 -2.08 19.37
C PRO A 37 -0.55 -3.19 19.78
N GLY A 38 -0.24 -3.28 21.08
CA GLY A 38 0.62 -4.32 21.66
C GLY A 38 1.81 -3.79 22.48
N GLU A 39 2.33 -4.61 23.40
CA GLU A 39 3.39 -4.19 24.34
C GLU A 39 4.82 -4.31 23.76
N ASN A 40 5.05 -5.17 22.76
CA ASN A 40 6.37 -5.45 22.19
C ASN A 40 6.35 -5.46 20.65
N THR A 41 5.79 -4.41 20.05
CA THR A 41 5.56 -4.32 18.60
C THR A 41 6.78 -3.91 17.77
N ALA A 42 7.95 -3.71 18.38
CA ALA A 42 9.13 -3.14 17.69
C ALA A 42 9.55 -3.97 16.45
N ASP A 43 9.67 -5.29 16.60
CA ASP A 43 10.07 -6.18 15.49
C ASP A 43 9.01 -6.24 14.40
N GLU A 44 7.74 -6.18 14.77
CA GLU A 44 6.61 -6.18 13.85
C GLU A 44 6.53 -4.87 13.06
N LYS A 45 6.58 -3.73 13.75
CA LYS A 45 6.69 -2.40 13.12
C LYS A 45 7.86 -2.35 12.14
N ALA A 46 9.00 -2.91 12.50
CA ALA A 46 10.17 -2.96 11.62
C ALA A 46 9.91 -3.79 10.35
N ARG A 47 9.30 -4.98 10.48
CA ARG A 47 8.93 -5.83 9.33
C ARG A 47 7.93 -5.13 8.41
N LEU A 48 6.83 -4.61 8.95
CA LEU A 48 5.80 -3.92 8.18
C LEU A 48 6.35 -2.66 7.50
N SER A 49 7.19 -1.89 8.22
CA SER A 49 7.86 -0.70 7.67
C SER A 49 8.78 -1.05 6.51
N ALA A 50 9.51 -2.16 6.58
CA ALA A 50 10.36 -2.59 5.48
C ALA A 50 9.52 -2.88 4.22
N VAL A 51 8.41 -3.62 4.36
CA VAL A 51 7.51 -3.94 3.24
C VAL A 51 6.91 -2.66 2.63
N LEU A 52 6.42 -1.73 3.46
CA LEU A 52 5.83 -0.49 2.97
C LEU A 52 6.86 0.44 2.33
N ASN A 53 8.07 0.53 2.91
CA ASN A 53 9.14 1.34 2.33
C ASN A 53 9.60 0.79 0.97
N ASP A 54 9.68 -0.52 0.83
CA ASP A 54 10.00 -1.16 -0.45
C ASP A 54 8.90 -0.89 -1.49
N LEU A 55 7.63 -0.89 -1.10
CA LEU A 55 6.53 -0.44 -1.97
C LEU A 55 6.72 1.00 -2.41
N LEU A 56 6.95 1.92 -1.48
CA LEU A 56 7.16 3.34 -1.78
C LEU A 56 8.33 3.58 -2.74
N VAL A 57 9.43 2.83 -2.61
CA VAL A 57 10.55 2.87 -3.56
C VAL A 57 10.09 2.51 -4.97
N ARG A 58 9.38 1.38 -5.13
CA ARG A 58 8.89 0.94 -6.44
C ARG A 58 7.92 1.95 -7.05
N LEU A 59 7.04 2.53 -6.25
CA LEU A 59 6.11 3.56 -6.71
C LEU A 59 6.84 4.82 -7.18
N ILE A 60 7.76 5.36 -6.38
CA ILE A 60 8.56 6.55 -6.74
C ILE A 60 9.33 6.33 -8.04
N GLU A 61 9.91 5.15 -8.23
CA GLU A 61 10.71 4.84 -9.43
C GLU A 61 9.86 4.51 -10.66
N GLY A 62 8.67 3.93 -10.48
CA GLY A 62 7.91 3.32 -11.57
C GLY A 62 6.67 4.10 -12.05
N VAL A 63 6.04 4.90 -11.19
CA VAL A 63 4.73 5.51 -11.50
C VAL A 63 4.81 6.57 -12.60
N HIS A 64 5.93 7.29 -12.72
CA HIS A 64 6.12 8.25 -13.82
C HIS A 64 6.16 7.55 -15.19
N ALA A 65 6.72 6.34 -15.25
CA ALA A 65 6.71 5.53 -16.47
C ALA A 65 5.39 4.78 -16.68
N ASN A 66 4.60 4.60 -15.62
CA ASN A 66 3.36 3.84 -15.61
C ASN A 66 2.29 4.58 -14.80
N PRO A 67 1.75 5.71 -15.30
CA PRO A 67 0.78 6.52 -14.57
C PRO A 67 -0.62 5.87 -14.62
N SER A 68 -0.74 4.67 -14.05
CA SER A 68 -1.91 3.79 -14.12
C SER A 68 -2.27 3.27 -12.73
N LYS A 69 -3.55 3.38 -12.39
CA LYS A 69 -4.15 2.79 -11.20
C LYS A 69 -3.92 1.29 -11.15
N LEU A 70 -4.12 0.58 -12.26
CA LEU A 70 -3.89 -0.86 -12.32
C LEU A 70 -2.44 -1.21 -12.01
N TRP A 71 -1.47 -0.45 -12.55
CA TRP A 71 -0.06 -0.66 -12.24
C TRP A 71 0.23 -0.45 -10.74
N VAL A 72 -0.24 0.65 -10.15
CA VAL A 72 -0.06 0.92 -8.71
C VAL A 72 -0.66 -0.18 -7.86
N LEU A 73 -1.91 -0.57 -8.14
CA LEU A 73 -2.61 -1.61 -7.39
C LEU A 73 -1.95 -2.99 -7.58
N SER A 74 -1.27 -3.24 -8.70
CA SER A 74 -0.46 -4.46 -8.86
C SER A 74 0.76 -4.50 -7.92
N GLU A 75 1.39 -3.35 -7.66
CA GLU A 75 2.48 -3.22 -6.71
C GLU A 75 2.00 -3.30 -5.25
N PHE A 76 0.78 -2.82 -4.98
CA PHE A 76 0.08 -3.04 -3.71
C PHE A 76 -0.17 -4.52 -3.48
N GLN A 77 -0.74 -5.23 -4.45
CA GLN A 77 -0.97 -6.67 -4.37
C GLN A 77 0.31 -7.45 -4.05
N ARG A 78 1.45 -7.07 -4.65
CA ARG A 78 2.76 -7.66 -4.33
C ARG A 78 3.11 -7.51 -2.85
N SER A 79 2.84 -6.36 -2.28
CA SER A 79 3.16 -6.04 -0.88
C SER A 79 2.18 -6.70 0.09
N LEU A 80 0.89 -6.73 -0.25
CA LEU A 80 -0.17 -7.40 0.52
C LEU A 80 0.09 -8.90 0.68
N LYS A 81 0.61 -9.57 -0.36
CA LYS A 81 1.04 -10.98 -0.27
C LYS A 81 2.17 -11.22 0.72
N LEU A 82 3.02 -10.23 0.98
CA LEU A 82 4.12 -10.38 1.94
C LEU A 82 3.64 -10.30 3.40
N VAL A 83 2.50 -9.65 3.63
CA VAL A 83 1.92 -9.47 4.97
C VAL A 83 0.66 -10.32 5.20
N GLU A 84 0.30 -11.20 4.25
CA GLU A 84 -0.96 -11.98 4.31
C GLU A 84 -1.04 -12.92 5.53
N ASN A 85 0.11 -13.33 6.06
CA ASN A 85 0.24 -14.21 7.21
C ASN A 85 0.51 -13.47 8.53
N GLU A 86 0.62 -12.14 8.51
CA GLU A 86 0.63 -11.35 9.74
C GLU A 86 -0.78 -11.41 10.38
N ASP A 87 -0.88 -11.04 11.66
CA ASP A 87 -2.17 -11.05 12.36
C ASP A 87 -3.12 -9.96 11.84
N THR A 88 -4.35 -9.98 12.37
CA THR A 88 -5.40 -9.04 11.95
C THR A 88 -5.00 -7.59 12.18
N GLU A 89 -4.39 -7.27 13.34
CA GLU A 89 -4.03 -5.89 13.69
C GLU A 89 -2.94 -5.38 12.73
N ALA A 90 -1.89 -6.17 12.50
CA ALA A 90 -0.85 -5.86 11.54
C ALA A 90 -1.39 -5.60 10.12
N ARG A 91 -2.30 -6.46 9.65
CA ARG A 91 -2.91 -6.34 8.33
C ARG A 91 -3.80 -5.11 8.20
N GLU A 92 -4.65 -4.84 9.19
CA GLU A 92 -5.52 -3.65 9.21
C GLU A 92 -4.70 -2.36 9.18
N HIS A 93 -3.69 -2.26 10.04
CA HIS A 93 -2.81 -1.09 10.08
C HIS A 93 -1.97 -0.94 8.80
N PHE A 94 -1.52 -2.04 8.19
CA PHE A 94 -0.92 -2.00 6.86
C PHE A 94 -1.89 -1.47 5.80
N GLY A 95 -3.16 -1.87 5.87
CA GLY A 95 -4.24 -1.33 5.05
C GLY A 95 -4.38 0.19 5.17
N SER A 96 -4.43 0.73 6.39
CA SER A 96 -4.55 2.17 6.61
C SER A 96 -3.37 2.97 6.06
N GLU A 97 -2.16 2.41 6.09
CA GLU A 97 -1.01 3.03 5.44
C GLU A 97 -1.14 3.01 3.91
N LEU A 98 -1.66 1.93 3.32
CA LEU A 98 -1.93 1.84 1.88
C LEU A 98 -3.00 2.85 1.44
N GLU A 99 -4.03 3.08 2.26
CA GLU A 99 -5.04 4.12 2.02
C GLU A 99 -4.39 5.52 2.01
N THR A 100 -3.46 5.77 2.93
CA THR A 100 -2.68 7.03 2.94
C THR A 100 -1.87 7.20 1.64
N VAL A 101 -1.29 6.11 1.12
CA VAL A 101 -0.58 6.14 -0.18
C VAL A 101 -1.55 6.40 -1.33
N MET A 102 -2.75 5.81 -1.30
CA MET A 102 -3.81 6.06 -2.29
C MET A 102 -4.25 7.52 -2.29
N ASP A 103 -4.44 8.14 -1.13
CA ASP A 103 -4.75 9.56 -1.01
C ASP A 103 -3.68 10.45 -1.65
N VAL A 104 -2.40 10.12 -1.43
CA VAL A 104 -1.28 10.84 -2.07
C VAL A 104 -1.30 10.70 -3.59
N LEU A 105 -1.68 9.53 -4.11
CA LEU A 105 -1.75 9.24 -5.54
C LEU A 105 -3.10 9.63 -6.17
N GLY A 106 -4.05 10.16 -5.42
CA GLY A 106 -5.38 10.50 -5.91
C GLY A 106 -6.23 9.29 -6.32
N ILE A 107 -5.98 8.12 -5.72
CA ILE A 107 -6.74 6.89 -5.99
C ILE A 107 -7.90 6.80 -5.01
N GLU A 108 -9.13 6.97 -5.49
CA GLU A 108 -10.34 6.99 -4.62
C GLU A 108 -10.78 5.60 -4.13
N SER A 109 -10.42 4.54 -4.86
CA SER A 109 -10.90 3.18 -4.60
C SER A 109 -9.85 2.15 -4.99
N SER A 110 -9.70 1.10 -4.18
CA SER A 110 -8.87 -0.06 -4.51
C SER A 110 -9.60 -1.14 -5.33
N ASP A 111 -10.87 -0.88 -5.67
CA ASP A 111 -11.77 -1.78 -6.40
C ASP A 111 -11.87 -3.17 -5.75
N GLY A 112 -11.93 -3.18 -4.42
CA GLY A 112 -12.03 -4.40 -3.63
C GLY A 112 -10.70 -5.12 -3.40
N LEU A 113 -9.57 -4.65 -3.96
CA LEU A 113 -8.25 -5.25 -3.74
C LEU A 113 -7.90 -5.30 -2.26
N LEU A 114 -8.00 -4.17 -1.55
CA LEU A 114 -7.68 -4.14 -0.11
C LEU A 114 -8.62 -5.06 0.68
N ALA A 115 -9.93 -5.00 0.41
CA ALA A 115 -10.91 -5.85 1.06
C ALA A 115 -10.62 -7.35 0.88
N ALA A 116 -10.17 -7.78 -0.30
CA ALA A 116 -9.83 -9.16 -0.59
C ALA A 116 -8.63 -9.69 0.23
N TYR A 117 -7.65 -8.83 0.53
CA TYR A 117 -6.47 -9.20 1.33
C TYR A 117 -6.61 -8.92 2.81
N LEU A 118 -7.49 -8.01 3.23
CA LEU A 118 -7.60 -7.56 4.63
C LEU A 118 -8.84 -8.12 5.34
N GLY A 119 -9.79 -8.71 4.61
CA GLY A 119 -10.94 -9.39 5.20
C GLY A 119 -12.22 -8.55 5.31
N GLY A 120 -12.38 -7.55 4.44
CA GLY A 120 -13.51 -6.62 4.47
C GLY A 120 -13.42 -5.66 5.65
N ILE A 121 -12.81 -4.50 5.41
CA ILE A 121 -12.73 -3.38 6.35
C ILE A 121 -14.13 -2.75 6.53
#